data_AF-A0A512PLL9-F1
#
_entry.id   AF-A0A512PLL9-F1
#
_cell.length_a   1.000
_cell.length_b   1.000
_cell.length_c   1.000
_cell.angle_alpha   90.00
_cell.angle_beta   90.00
_cell.angle_gamma   90.00
#
_symmetry.space_group_name_H-M   'P 1'
#
loop_
_entity.id
_entity.type
_entity.pdbx_description
1 polymer ?
#
loop_
_entity_poly.entity_id
_entity_poly.type
_entity_poly.pdbx_seq_one_letter_code
_entity_poly.pdbx_strand_id
1 'polypeptide(L)'
;MACFLGLATALILLAGGQFHNAQADDPPTEITTKVYVVDTKGNQLKAPEQFTVTATNSNVNCVNVSVPGYNPVETASSVKFGIDPAFQTMIGSSSRIMSLDVPNKRVVVTDQPVDPDAAPKIEYMDMAFLNALVSHEMMQPFNTISEGFVNLLEGMKAGISFNGAPQLSMQFYGQLAPSSITVIYKYQPASATVNYVNDKANGAIVTTDSFDGFVAKTGEYTPVAPAGYQLVDPKPIAYTLAKDTNNLTVHVVPKTAPVVPSGPSDNPVPAKQESSTTPTVPTPSKQPTVTEQPAVPNYAAVKGAAVYATKGIYLYKTANFKNSQRIAKYPKVKRVNRPMFVVVNYARSTNGTLRYKVRDVNHGSKTAGKVGYITANRKYVVPVYYQTMPKNDKMTVINKKGVNAYKQVNLTHKITNYKKGTRLTVKKIVKHNLTTRYQLANGNYITGNKKLVIQGNY
;
A
#
# COMPACT_ATOMS: atom_id res chain seq x y z
N MET A 1 -20.00 42.04 20.37
CA MET A 1 -18.53 42.00 20.19
C MET A 1 -17.90 40.64 20.54
N ALA A 2 -18.52 39.79 21.37
CA ALA A 2 -18.01 38.43 21.66
C ALA A 2 -18.16 37.40 20.50
N CYS A 3 -19.07 37.62 19.53
CA CYS A 3 -19.28 36.68 18.41
C CYS A 3 -18.19 36.70 17.32
N PHE A 4 -17.42 37.78 17.17
CA PHE A 4 -16.38 37.85 16.13
C PHE A 4 -15.07 37.14 16.52
N LEU A 5 -14.77 37.01 17.81
CA LEU A 5 -13.54 36.35 18.27
C LEU A 5 -13.55 34.83 18.08
N GLY A 6 -14.75 34.21 18.18
CA GLY A 6 -14.91 32.75 18.04
C GLY A 6 -14.77 32.24 16.59
N LEU A 7 -15.25 33.02 15.62
CA LEU A 7 -15.13 32.66 14.20
C LEU A 7 -13.68 32.74 13.71
N ALA A 8 -12.95 33.78 14.13
CA ALA A 8 -11.55 33.96 13.76
C ALA A 8 -10.66 32.84 14.33
N THR A 9 -10.88 32.41 15.57
CA THR A 9 -10.17 31.25 16.15
C THR A 9 -10.55 29.93 15.47
N ALA A 10 -11.81 29.75 15.10
CA ALA A 10 -12.24 28.58 14.33
C ALA A 10 -11.58 28.51 12.94
N LEU A 11 -11.45 29.64 12.23
CA LEU A 11 -10.71 29.70 10.96
C LEU A 11 -9.21 29.42 11.16
N ILE A 12 -8.59 29.96 12.21
CA ILE A 12 -7.17 29.72 12.53
C ILE A 12 -6.91 28.23 12.79
N LEU A 13 -7.79 27.53 13.49
CA LEU A 13 -7.69 26.07 13.69
C LEU A 13 -7.89 25.30 12.38
N LEU A 14 -8.89 25.68 11.57
CA LEU A 14 -9.20 25.00 10.31
C LEU A 14 -8.12 25.18 9.24
N ALA A 15 -7.39 26.29 9.29
CA ALA A 15 -6.56 26.71 8.17
C ALA A 15 -5.11 27.10 8.53
N GLY A 16 -4.78 27.29 9.80
CA GLY A 16 -3.42 27.45 10.32
C GLY A 16 -2.89 28.89 10.28
N GLY A 17 -2.69 29.50 11.44
CA GLY A 17 -1.92 30.75 11.61
C GLY A 17 -2.70 32.07 11.50
N GLN A 18 -2.13 33.15 12.03
CA GLN A 18 -2.69 34.51 12.04
C GLN A 18 -2.54 35.20 10.68
N PHE A 19 -3.61 35.87 10.26
CA PHE A 19 -3.70 36.72 9.07
C PHE A 19 -2.47 37.62 8.89
N HIS A 20 -1.78 37.47 7.76
CA HIS A 20 -0.99 38.54 7.18
C HIS A 20 -1.45 38.70 5.74
N ASN A 21 -2.01 39.87 5.42
CA ASN A 21 -2.26 40.30 4.06
C ASN A 21 -0.91 40.30 3.32
N ALA A 22 -0.66 39.28 2.51
CA ALA A 22 0.46 39.31 1.58
C ALA A 22 0.20 40.47 0.61
N GLN A 23 1.02 41.52 0.70
CA GLN A 23 1.02 42.57 -0.31
C GLN A 23 1.40 41.96 -1.66
N ALA A 24 0.66 42.37 -2.68
CA ALA A 24 0.84 42.00 -4.07
C ALA A 24 2.20 42.50 -4.58
N ASP A 25 3.12 41.60 -4.90
CA ASP A 25 4.25 41.84 -5.83
C ASP A 25 4.99 40.55 -6.27
N ASP A 26 4.29 39.43 -6.51
CA ASP A 26 4.90 38.27 -7.21
C ASP A 26 3.87 37.45 -8.02
N PRO A 27 3.91 37.40 -9.37
CA PRO A 27 3.12 36.46 -10.17
C PRO A 27 3.99 35.41 -10.91
N PRO A 28 3.48 34.19 -11.22
CA PRO A 28 2.18 33.62 -10.89
C PRO A 28 2.30 32.50 -9.84
N THR A 29 1.43 32.53 -8.83
CA THR A 29 1.32 31.47 -7.82
C THR A 29 0.61 30.24 -8.40
N GLU A 30 1.33 29.45 -9.20
CA GLU A 30 0.84 28.17 -9.69
C GLU A 30 1.08 27.08 -8.66
N ILE A 31 0.01 26.49 -8.13
CA ILE A 31 0.09 25.31 -7.27
C ILE A 31 -0.60 24.16 -7.98
N THR A 32 0.18 23.12 -8.31
CA THR A 32 -0.36 21.85 -8.79
C THR A 32 -0.55 20.91 -7.60
N THR A 33 -1.81 20.64 -7.25
CA THR A 33 -2.18 19.73 -6.16
C THR A 33 -2.42 18.32 -6.69
N LYS A 34 -1.69 17.35 -6.15
CA LYS A 34 -1.92 15.92 -6.44
C LYS A 34 -2.81 15.28 -5.39
N VAL A 35 -3.91 14.67 -5.82
CA VAL A 35 -4.88 14.00 -4.95
C VAL A 35 -4.72 12.49 -5.03
N TYR A 36 -4.50 11.86 -3.87
CA TYR A 36 -4.36 10.43 -3.71
C TYR A 36 -5.50 9.89 -2.86
N VAL A 37 -6.16 8.82 -3.31
CA VAL A 37 -7.19 8.11 -2.54
C VAL A 37 -6.68 6.70 -2.24
N VAL A 38 -6.45 6.44 -0.95
CA VAL A 38 -5.83 5.19 -0.48
C VAL A 38 -6.57 4.65 0.74
N ASP A 39 -6.28 3.40 1.11
CA ASP A 39 -6.72 2.85 2.39
C ASP A 39 -5.62 2.88 3.48
N THR A 40 -5.97 2.48 4.71
CA THR A 40 -5.05 2.39 5.85
C THR A 40 -3.92 1.36 5.69
N LYS A 41 -3.97 0.49 4.69
CA LYS A 41 -2.87 -0.40 4.29
C LYS A 41 -2.02 0.17 3.15
N GLY A 42 -2.39 1.33 2.62
CA GLY A 42 -1.74 1.99 1.49
C GLY A 42 -2.12 1.41 0.14
N ASN A 43 -3.21 0.64 0.04
CA ASN A 43 -3.74 0.26 -1.26
C ASN A 43 -4.38 1.48 -1.92
N GLN A 44 -4.14 1.62 -3.21
CA GLN A 44 -4.70 2.71 -4.00
C GLN A 44 -6.13 2.35 -4.40
N LEU A 45 -7.08 3.21 -4.03
CA LEU A 45 -8.52 3.00 -4.25
C LEU A 45 -9.03 3.72 -5.50
N LYS A 46 -8.35 4.80 -5.91
CA LYS A 46 -8.63 5.56 -7.14
C LYS A 46 -7.33 5.93 -7.84
N ALA A 47 -7.34 6.08 -9.17
CA ALA A 47 -6.22 6.67 -9.89
C ALA A 47 -5.89 8.06 -9.30
N PRO A 48 -4.62 8.48 -9.21
CA PRO A 48 -4.29 9.78 -8.67
C PRO A 48 -4.76 10.84 -9.66
N GLU A 49 -5.42 11.86 -9.15
CA GLU A 49 -5.86 13.01 -9.93
C GLU A 49 -5.05 14.23 -9.53
N GLN A 50 -5.11 15.28 -10.33
CA GLN A 50 -4.46 16.55 -10.00
C GLN A 50 -5.25 17.70 -10.60
N PHE A 51 -5.11 18.85 -9.95
CA PHE A 51 -5.60 20.11 -10.46
C PHE A 51 -4.56 21.20 -10.21
N THR A 52 -4.66 22.28 -10.95
CA THR A 52 -3.72 23.40 -10.88
C THR A 52 -4.50 24.67 -10.62
N VAL A 53 -4.14 25.37 -9.54
CA VAL A 53 -4.65 26.71 -9.23
C VAL A 53 -3.60 27.72 -9.65
N THR A 54 -4.00 28.78 -10.35
CA THR A 54 -3.12 29.90 -10.69
C THR A 54 -3.74 31.22 -10.19
N ALA A 55 -2.92 32.27 -10.10
CA ALA A 55 -3.39 33.61 -9.73
C ALA A 55 -4.51 34.16 -10.65
N THR A 56 -4.63 33.66 -11.88
CA THR A 56 -5.62 34.08 -12.88
C THR A 56 -6.76 33.07 -13.10
N ASN A 57 -6.67 31.86 -12.53
CA ASN A 57 -7.69 30.82 -12.64
C ASN A 57 -8.03 30.25 -11.26
N SER A 58 -9.05 30.84 -10.64
CA SER A 58 -9.66 30.35 -9.39
C SER A 58 -10.89 29.47 -9.62
N ASN A 59 -11.31 29.24 -10.86
CA ASN A 59 -12.48 28.43 -11.21
C ASN A 59 -12.10 26.94 -11.34
N VAL A 60 -11.49 26.42 -10.29
CA VAL A 60 -11.09 25.01 -10.19
C VAL A 60 -12.11 24.27 -9.35
N ASN A 61 -12.46 23.05 -9.76
CA ASN A 61 -13.35 22.18 -8.97
C ASN A 61 -12.52 21.28 -8.05
N CYS A 62 -13.10 20.92 -6.91
CA CYS A 62 -12.58 19.86 -6.05
C CYS A 62 -12.53 18.52 -6.78
N VAL A 63 -11.58 17.67 -6.40
CA VAL A 63 -11.53 16.28 -6.86
C VAL A 63 -12.53 15.45 -6.06
N ASN A 64 -13.43 14.75 -6.76
CA ASN A 64 -14.31 13.77 -6.14
C ASN A 64 -13.49 12.57 -5.63
N VAL A 65 -13.44 12.36 -4.32
CA VAL A 65 -12.69 11.27 -3.68
C VAL A 65 -13.57 10.10 -3.27
N SER A 66 -14.86 10.09 -3.64
CA SER A 66 -15.76 8.94 -3.43
C SER A 66 -15.20 7.66 -4.07
N VAL A 67 -15.33 6.54 -3.37
CA VAL A 67 -14.91 5.21 -3.85
C VAL A 67 -16.10 4.25 -3.71
N PRO A 68 -16.50 3.55 -4.78
CA PRO A 68 -17.54 2.53 -4.70
C PRO A 68 -17.27 1.51 -3.58
N GLY A 69 -18.27 1.27 -2.73
CA GLY A 69 -18.16 0.36 -1.59
C GLY A 69 -17.45 0.94 -0.35
N TYR A 70 -17.01 2.19 -0.39
CA TYR A 70 -16.51 2.93 0.78
C TYR A 70 -17.46 4.08 1.11
N ASN A 71 -18.36 3.85 2.07
CA ASN A 71 -19.17 4.93 2.64
C ASN A 71 -18.24 5.90 3.39
N PRO A 72 -18.11 7.19 3.01
CA PRO A 72 -17.24 8.14 3.68
C PRO A 72 -17.47 8.26 5.18
N VAL A 73 -18.72 8.23 5.62
CA VAL A 73 -19.07 8.34 7.06
C VAL A 73 -18.57 7.14 7.85
N GLU A 74 -18.64 5.94 7.28
CA GLU A 74 -18.20 4.72 7.97
C GLU A 74 -16.68 4.52 7.88
N THR A 75 -16.11 4.91 6.73
CA THR A 75 -14.80 4.44 6.29
C THR A 75 -13.75 5.54 6.17
N ALA A 76 -14.07 6.83 6.12
CA ALA A 76 -13.03 7.86 6.15
C ALA A 76 -12.24 7.77 7.47
N SER A 77 -10.91 7.83 7.37
CA SER A 77 -10.00 7.72 8.53
C SER A 77 -9.23 9.01 8.76
N SER A 78 -8.62 9.55 7.71
CA SER A 78 -7.87 10.80 7.79
C SER A 78 -7.65 11.44 6.43
N VAL A 79 -7.34 12.73 6.42
CA VAL A 79 -6.87 13.46 5.25
C VAL A 79 -5.56 14.15 5.59
N LYS A 80 -4.56 13.99 4.73
CA LYS A 80 -3.28 14.68 4.83
C LYS A 80 -3.15 15.71 3.70
N PHE A 81 -2.89 16.96 4.08
CA PHE A 81 -2.51 18.05 3.20
C PHE A 81 -0.98 18.23 3.29
N GLY A 82 -0.27 17.93 2.21
CA GLY A 82 1.16 18.27 2.08
C GLY A 82 1.29 19.68 1.57
N ILE A 83 1.87 20.57 2.38
CA ILE A 83 1.97 21.99 2.09
C ILE A 83 3.03 22.21 1.02
N ASP A 84 2.74 23.06 0.04
CA ASP A 84 3.70 23.41 -1.01
C ASP A 84 4.97 24.03 -0.40
N PRO A 85 6.18 23.58 -0.80
CA PRO A 85 7.44 24.08 -0.25
C PRO A 85 7.59 25.60 -0.22
N ALA A 86 7.01 26.34 -1.18
CA ALA A 86 7.08 27.79 -1.21
C ALA A 86 6.33 28.45 -0.02
N PHE A 87 5.34 27.76 0.53
CA PHE A 87 4.48 28.25 1.62
C PHE A 87 4.83 27.67 2.98
N GLN A 88 5.68 26.65 3.05
CA GLN A 88 6.00 25.95 4.31
C GLN A 88 6.61 26.88 5.37
N THR A 89 7.53 27.78 4.99
CA THR A 89 8.13 28.74 5.93
C THR A 89 7.10 29.75 6.46
N MET A 90 6.20 30.21 5.59
CA MET A 90 5.14 31.15 5.95
C MET A 90 4.11 30.51 6.89
N ILE A 91 3.67 29.28 6.58
CA ILE A 91 2.69 28.52 7.36
C ILE A 91 3.34 27.89 8.62
N GLY A 92 4.66 27.73 8.61
CA GLY A 92 5.43 27.09 9.68
C GLY A 92 5.25 25.57 9.77
N SER A 93 4.66 24.94 8.74
CA SER A 93 4.35 23.51 8.72
C SER A 93 4.65 22.89 7.35
N SER A 94 5.11 21.64 7.34
CA SER A 94 5.32 20.83 6.14
C SER A 94 4.07 20.04 5.71
N SER A 95 3.19 19.72 6.65
CA SER A 95 1.89 19.11 6.35
C SER A 95 0.90 19.25 7.50
N ARG A 96 -0.39 19.22 7.16
CA ARG A 96 -1.50 19.13 8.10
C ARG A 96 -2.22 17.78 7.94
N ILE A 97 -2.52 17.12 9.04
CA ILE A 97 -3.25 15.84 9.03
C ILE A 97 -4.49 15.99 9.90
N MET A 98 -5.66 15.77 9.33
CA MET A 98 -6.93 15.70 10.06
C MET A 98 -7.32 14.22 10.18
N SER A 99 -7.36 13.70 11.41
CA SER A 99 -7.63 12.28 11.68
C SER A 99 -8.85 12.10 12.56
N LEU A 100 -9.70 11.13 12.23
CA LEU A 100 -10.90 10.81 12.99
C LEU A 100 -10.57 9.94 14.22
N ASP A 101 -10.89 10.42 15.42
CA ASP A 101 -10.74 9.71 16.69
C ASP A 101 -12.12 9.40 17.27
N VAL A 102 -12.77 8.38 16.71
CA VAL A 102 -14.15 7.97 17.04
C VAL A 102 -14.34 7.68 18.54
N PRO A 103 -13.45 6.91 19.22
CA PRO A 103 -13.63 6.61 20.65
C PRO A 103 -13.70 7.85 21.53
N ASN A 104 -12.97 8.91 21.17
CA ASN A 104 -12.93 10.17 21.92
C ASN A 104 -13.83 11.26 21.31
N LYS A 105 -14.66 10.93 20.30
CA LYS A 105 -15.61 11.84 19.63
C LYS A 105 -14.97 13.18 19.19
N ARG A 106 -13.78 13.10 18.59
CA ARG A 106 -13.05 14.27 18.10
C ARG A 106 -12.33 14.03 16.78
N VAL A 107 -12.02 15.11 16.08
CA VAL A 107 -11.04 15.15 14.99
C VAL A 107 -9.72 15.67 15.57
N VAL A 108 -8.64 14.95 15.30
CA VAL A 108 -7.28 15.35 15.69
C VAL A 108 -6.64 16.04 14.49
N VAL A 109 -6.30 17.31 14.65
CA VAL A 109 -5.51 18.06 13.67
C VAL A 109 -4.07 18.04 14.12
N THR A 110 -3.17 17.60 13.24
CA THR A 110 -1.74 17.53 13.50
C THR A 110 -0.98 18.27 12.43
N ASP A 111 -0.35 19.36 12.83
CA ASP A 111 0.58 20.12 11.99
C ASP A 111 1.99 19.62 12.22
N GLN A 112 2.59 19.11 11.16
CA GLN A 112 3.99 18.70 11.14
C GLN A 112 4.82 19.94 10.85
N PRO A 113 5.76 20.33 11.72
CA PRO A 113 6.65 21.46 11.47
C PRO A 113 7.52 21.23 10.23
N VAL A 114 8.08 22.32 9.70
CA VAL A 114 9.11 22.26 8.64
C VAL A 114 10.39 21.63 9.17
N ASP A 115 10.77 21.99 10.40
CA ASP A 115 11.85 21.35 11.14
C ASP A 115 11.42 19.94 11.57
N PRO A 116 12.04 18.87 11.04
CA PRO A 116 11.67 17.50 11.37
C PRO A 116 11.97 17.11 12.82
N ASP A 117 12.82 17.87 13.52
CA ASP A 117 13.17 17.62 14.92
C ASP A 117 12.22 18.36 15.90
N ALA A 118 11.42 19.31 15.41
CA ALA A 118 10.41 19.99 16.21
C ALA A 118 9.18 19.10 16.45
N ALA A 119 8.56 19.27 17.62
CA ALA A 119 7.36 18.51 17.96
C ALA A 119 6.15 18.94 17.10
N PRO A 120 5.32 18.01 16.63
CA PRO A 120 4.07 18.34 15.97
C PRO A 120 3.14 19.15 16.87
N LYS A 121 2.46 20.14 16.29
CA LYS A 121 1.36 20.83 16.97
C LYS A 121 0.10 19.98 16.81
N ILE A 122 -0.59 19.74 17.91
CA ILE A 122 -1.79 18.89 17.93
C ILE A 122 -2.93 19.71 18.50
N GLU A 123 -4.02 19.74 17.74
CA GLU A 123 -5.27 20.39 18.10
C GLU A 123 -6.41 19.39 18.00
N TYR A 124 -7.49 19.65 18.75
CA TYR A 124 -8.65 18.77 18.82
C TYR A 124 -9.90 19.56 18.48
N MET A 125 -10.70 19.02 17.57
CA MET A 125 -12.03 19.51 17.26
C MET A 125 -13.03 18.48 17.79
N ASP A 126 -13.64 18.78 18.92
CA ASP A 126 -14.69 17.93 19.48
C ASP A 126 -16.06 18.23 18.84
N MET A 127 -17.09 17.51 19.29
CA MET A 127 -18.46 17.71 18.82
C MET A 127 -18.97 19.14 19.04
N ALA A 128 -18.57 19.81 20.13
CA ALA A 128 -19.05 21.17 20.44
C ALA A 128 -18.46 22.19 19.46
N PHE A 129 -17.15 22.08 19.19
CA PHE A 129 -16.49 22.89 18.19
C PHE A 129 -17.10 22.70 16.80
N LEU A 130 -17.32 21.46 16.36
CA LEU A 130 -17.91 21.19 15.06
C LEU A 130 -19.37 21.68 14.96
N ASN A 131 -20.17 21.55 16.03
CA ASN A 131 -21.53 22.12 16.06
C ASN A 131 -21.51 23.66 15.97
N ALA A 132 -20.50 24.32 16.53
CA ALA A 132 -20.34 25.77 16.37
C ALA A 132 -20.13 26.16 14.89
N LEU A 133 -19.47 25.33 14.09
CA LEU A 133 -19.33 25.56 12.64
C LEU A 133 -20.66 25.41 11.89
N VAL A 134 -21.54 24.49 12.32
CA VAL A 134 -22.90 24.34 11.77
C VAL A 134 -23.71 25.63 11.99
N SER A 135 -23.65 26.21 13.19
CA SER A 135 -24.34 27.47 13.50
C SER A 135 -23.84 28.69 12.72
N HIS A 136 -22.69 28.58 12.05
CA HIS A 136 -22.16 29.60 11.15
C HIS A 136 -22.30 29.20 9.67
N GLU A 137 -23.14 28.22 9.36
CA GLU A 137 -23.45 27.75 8.00
C GLU A 137 -22.23 27.22 7.23
N MET A 138 -21.15 26.86 7.93
CA MET A 138 -19.91 26.38 7.31
C MET A 138 -19.94 24.88 7.01
N MET A 139 -20.84 24.14 7.65
CA MET A 139 -21.03 22.70 7.44
C MET A 139 -22.47 22.29 7.74
N GLN A 140 -22.90 21.17 7.17
CA GLN A 140 -24.23 20.62 7.39
C GLN A 140 -24.37 20.01 8.80
N PRO A 141 -25.58 20.01 9.40
CA PRO A 141 -25.84 19.32 10.67
C PRO A 141 -25.43 17.85 10.64
N PHE A 142 -25.02 17.31 11.78
CA PHE A 142 -24.52 15.95 11.92
C PHE A 142 -24.84 15.38 13.31
N ASN A 143 -24.95 14.05 13.41
CA ASN A 143 -25.25 13.33 14.64
C ASN A 143 -24.03 12.61 15.21
N THR A 144 -23.09 12.23 14.35
CA THR A 144 -21.87 11.51 14.76
C THR A 144 -20.60 12.28 14.42
N ILE A 145 -19.51 12.02 15.16
CA ILE A 145 -18.21 12.65 14.85
C ILE A 145 -17.73 12.31 13.44
N SER A 146 -18.08 11.13 12.92
CA SER A 146 -17.70 10.72 11.57
C SER A 146 -18.45 11.53 10.50
N GLU A 147 -19.75 11.75 10.69
CA GLU A 147 -20.54 12.66 9.85
C GLU A 147 -19.99 14.09 9.94
N GLY A 148 -19.72 14.57 11.15
CA GLY A 148 -19.11 15.88 11.37
C GLY A 148 -17.77 16.05 10.66
N PHE A 149 -16.92 15.02 10.66
CA PHE A 149 -15.65 15.03 9.94
C PHE A 149 -15.81 15.06 8.41
N VAL A 150 -16.73 14.26 7.86
CA VAL A 150 -17.02 14.29 6.41
C VAL A 150 -17.62 15.64 6.01
N ASN A 151 -18.61 16.12 6.76
CA ASN A 151 -19.25 17.41 6.53
C ASN A 151 -18.25 18.57 6.64
N LEU A 152 -17.27 18.47 7.55
CA LEU A 152 -16.21 19.45 7.68
C LEU A 152 -15.37 19.52 6.40
N LEU A 153 -14.91 18.38 5.89
CA LEU A 153 -14.12 18.31 4.67
C LEU A 153 -14.91 18.80 3.44
N GLU A 154 -16.20 18.46 3.37
CA GLU A 154 -17.12 18.94 2.32
C GLU A 154 -17.38 20.44 2.41
N GLY A 155 -17.49 20.99 3.63
CA GLY A 155 -17.69 22.41 3.88
C GLY A 155 -16.46 23.24 3.53
N MET A 156 -15.27 22.73 3.88
CA MET A 156 -14.00 23.39 3.57
C MET A 156 -13.74 23.51 2.07
N LYS A 157 -14.16 22.52 1.26
CA LYS A 157 -13.89 22.47 -0.19
C LYS A 157 -12.43 22.77 -0.54
N ALA A 158 -11.51 22.28 0.28
CA ALA A 158 -10.07 22.55 0.17
C ALA A 158 -9.39 21.62 -0.86
N GLY A 159 -10.02 21.42 -2.02
CA GLY A 159 -9.49 20.60 -3.12
C GLY A 159 -10.05 19.18 -3.24
N ILE A 160 -10.89 18.74 -2.30
CA ILE A 160 -11.57 17.43 -2.35
C ILE A 160 -13.05 17.55 -1.99
N SER A 161 -13.83 16.57 -2.44
CA SER A 161 -15.25 16.37 -2.09
C SER A 161 -15.57 14.88 -2.09
N PHE A 162 -16.51 14.44 -1.25
CA PHE A 162 -17.03 13.08 -1.25
C PHE A 162 -18.31 12.95 -2.08
N ASN A 163 -18.93 14.08 -2.46
CA ASN A 163 -20.07 14.13 -3.34
C ASN A 163 -19.87 15.15 -4.47
N GLY A 164 -19.88 14.68 -5.71
CA GLY A 164 -19.68 15.52 -6.90
C GLY A 164 -18.30 16.20 -6.92
N ALA A 165 -18.19 17.29 -7.66
CA ALA A 165 -16.97 18.10 -7.80
C ALA A 165 -17.34 19.58 -7.68
N PRO A 166 -17.68 20.07 -6.47
CA PRO A 166 -18.05 21.46 -6.27
C PRO A 166 -16.86 22.38 -6.55
N GLN A 167 -17.14 23.66 -6.76
CA GLN A 167 -16.09 24.67 -6.89
C GLN A 167 -15.26 24.74 -5.60
N LEU A 168 -13.94 24.81 -5.77
CA LEU A 168 -12.95 24.91 -4.71
C LEU A 168 -13.09 26.23 -3.94
N SER A 169 -12.97 26.17 -2.61
CA SER A 169 -12.93 27.38 -1.78
C SER A 169 -11.52 27.93 -1.70
N MET A 170 -11.26 29.07 -2.35
CA MET A 170 -9.93 29.68 -2.35
C MET A 170 -9.51 30.15 -0.94
N GLN A 171 -10.48 30.46 -0.08
CA GLN A 171 -10.22 30.86 1.30
C GLN A 171 -9.54 29.75 2.11
N PHE A 172 -10.03 28.52 2.04
CA PHE A 172 -9.45 27.39 2.77
C PHE A 172 -8.27 26.79 2.02
N TYR A 173 -8.37 26.68 0.70
CA TYR A 173 -7.28 26.15 -0.13
C TYR A 173 -6.02 27.02 -0.04
N GLY A 174 -6.15 28.35 -0.16
CA GLY A 174 -5.01 29.27 -0.15
C GLY A 174 -4.25 29.27 1.18
N GLN A 175 -4.94 29.05 2.30
CA GLN A 175 -4.30 28.98 3.62
C GLN A 175 -3.49 27.68 3.82
N LEU A 176 -3.92 26.58 3.20
CA LEU A 176 -3.17 25.32 3.25
C LEU A 176 -2.12 25.20 2.14
N ALA A 177 -2.35 25.88 1.00
CA ALA A 177 -1.55 25.82 -0.21
C ALA A 177 -1.04 24.38 -0.52
N PRO A 178 -1.93 23.37 -0.63
CA PRO A 178 -1.49 21.99 -0.65
C PRO A 178 -0.89 21.60 -2.01
N SER A 179 0.36 21.16 -2.04
CA SER A 179 0.95 20.47 -3.21
C SER A 179 0.47 19.01 -3.32
N SER A 180 -0.07 18.46 -2.23
CA SER A 180 -0.71 17.14 -2.24
C SER A 180 -1.84 17.01 -1.22
N ILE A 181 -2.84 16.21 -1.57
CA ILE A 181 -3.92 15.79 -0.67
C ILE A 181 -3.98 14.27 -0.70
N THR A 182 -3.95 13.61 0.45
CA THR A 182 -4.10 12.16 0.55
C THR A 182 -5.28 11.83 1.44
N VAL A 183 -6.35 11.31 0.84
CA VAL A 183 -7.55 10.83 1.54
C VAL A 183 -7.35 9.35 1.89
N ILE A 184 -7.47 9.04 3.18
CA ILE A 184 -7.21 7.71 3.72
C ILE A 184 -8.51 7.13 4.25
N TYR A 185 -8.95 6.05 3.62
CA TYR A 185 -10.09 5.23 4.05
C TYR A 185 -9.64 4.04 4.91
N LYS A 186 -10.50 3.52 5.77
CA LYS A 186 -10.29 2.28 6.51
C LYS A 186 -10.30 1.11 5.54
N TYR A 187 -9.27 0.27 5.58
CA TYR A 187 -9.19 -0.97 4.81
C TYR A 187 -10.47 -1.81 4.95
N GLN A 188 -11.12 -2.11 3.83
CA GLN A 188 -12.28 -3.00 3.76
C GLN A 188 -11.87 -4.33 3.12
N PRO A 189 -11.82 -5.46 3.85
CA PRO A 189 -11.56 -6.76 3.25
C PRO A 189 -12.68 -7.15 2.29
N ALA A 190 -12.34 -7.85 1.22
CA ALA A 190 -13.28 -8.46 0.29
C ALA A 190 -12.66 -9.75 -0.26
N SER A 191 -13.50 -10.67 -0.71
CA SER A 191 -13.07 -11.90 -1.39
C SER A 191 -13.95 -12.16 -2.61
N ALA A 192 -13.44 -13.01 -3.50
CA ALA A 192 -14.19 -13.56 -4.61
C ALA A 192 -14.16 -15.08 -4.57
N THR A 193 -15.26 -15.68 -4.98
CA THR A 193 -15.38 -17.13 -5.23
C THR A 193 -15.39 -17.34 -6.74
N VAL A 194 -14.67 -18.35 -7.20
CA VAL A 194 -14.65 -18.74 -8.61
C VAL A 194 -15.28 -20.12 -8.72
N ASN A 195 -16.44 -20.20 -9.38
CA ASN A 195 -17.17 -21.44 -9.60
C ASN A 195 -16.83 -21.99 -10.97
N TYR A 196 -16.26 -23.19 -11.02
CA TYR A 196 -16.02 -23.91 -12.27
C TYR A 196 -17.24 -24.77 -12.59
N VAL A 197 -17.98 -24.43 -13.64
CA VAL A 197 -19.25 -25.07 -14.01
C VAL A 197 -19.09 -25.97 -15.24
N ASN A 198 -19.65 -27.18 -15.18
CA ASN A 198 -19.61 -28.12 -16.29
C ASN A 198 -20.80 -27.90 -17.25
N ASP A 199 -20.52 -27.41 -18.45
CA ASP A 199 -21.55 -27.14 -19.46
C ASP A 199 -22.22 -28.41 -19.99
N LYS A 200 -21.56 -29.57 -19.86
CA LYS A 200 -22.12 -30.88 -20.25
C LYS A 200 -22.90 -31.57 -19.14
N ALA A 201 -22.94 -31.01 -17.94
CA ALA A 201 -23.70 -31.52 -16.81
C ALA A 201 -24.62 -30.44 -16.22
N ASN A 202 -25.38 -29.75 -17.09
CA ASN A 202 -26.36 -28.73 -16.71
C ASN A 202 -25.82 -27.63 -15.78
N GLY A 203 -24.54 -27.26 -15.93
CA GLY A 203 -23.92 -26.20 -15.12
C GLY A 203 -23.53 -26.64 -13.70
N ALA A 204 -23.47 -27.95 -13.42
CA ALA A 204 -23.01 -28.45 -12.12
C ALA A 204 -21.62 -27.92 -11.77
N ILE A 205 -21.44 -27.49 -10.53
CA ILE A 205 -20.15 -27.00 -10.02
C ILE A 205 -19.20 -28.19 -9.88
N VAL A 206 -18.12 -28.16 -10.65
CA VAL A 206 -17.03 -29.14 -10.63
C VAL A 206 -16.10 -28.89 -9.44
N THR A 207 -15.75 -27.62 -9.22
CA THR A 207 -14.88 -27.19 -8.12
C THR A 207 -15.03 -25.69 -7.90
N THR A 208 -14.54 -25.22 -6.76
CA THR A 208 -14.49 -23.80 -6.42
C THR A 208 -13.08 -23.39 -6.05
N ASP A 209 -12.70 -22.17 -6.43
CA ASP A 209 -11.49 -21.48 -5.99
C ASP A 209 -11.89 -20.17 -5.32
N SER A 210 -10.98 -19.55 -4.58
CA SER A 210 -11.24 -18.25 -3.97
C SER A 210 -9.98 -17.42 -3.84
N PHE A 211 -10.15 -16.11 -3.88
CA PHE A 211 -9.04 -15.19 -3.63
C PHE A 211 -9.49 -13.98 -2.80
N ASP A 212 -8.58 -13.56 -1.93
CA ASP A 212 -8.79 -12.42 -1.05
C ASP A 212 -8.26 -11.12 -1.66
N GLY A 213 -8.84 -10.00 -1.22
CA GLY A 213 -8.41 -8.67 -1.58
C GLY A 213 -9.02 -7.60 -0.68
N PHE A 214 -9.47 -6.52 -1.30
CA PHE A 214 -10.10 -5.39 -0.65
C PHE A 214 -11.16 -4.81 -1.57
N VAL A 215 -12.16 -4.13 -1.00
CA VAL A 215 -13.24 -3.49 -1.77
C VAL A 215 -12.64 -2.52 -2.80
N ALA A 216 -13.24 -2.45 -3.99
CA ALA A 216 -12.80 -1.69 -5.17
C ALA A 216 -11.48 -2.17 -5.82
N LYS A 217 -10.86 -3.26 -5.33
CA LYS A 217 -9.71 -3.85 -6.02
C LYS A 217 -10.15 -4.38 -7.40
N THR A 218 -9.51 -3.89 -8.44
CA THR A 218 -9.64 -4.40 -9.79
C THR A 218 -8.49 -5.33 -10.17
N GLY A 219 -8.73 -6.24 -11.11
CA GLY A 219 -7.71 -7.12 -11.65
C GLY A 219 -8.28 -8.11 -12.65
N GLU A 220 -7.46 -9.07 -13.05
CA GLU A 220 -7.86 -10.16 -13.93
C GLU A 220 -7.59 -11.50 -13.24
N TYR A 221 -8.52 -12.44 -13.39
CA TYR A 221 -8.38 -13.83 -12.95
C TYR A 221 -8.11 -14.70 -14.17
N THR A 222 -6.95 -15.36 -14.21
CA THR A 222 -6.62 -16.33 -15.27
C THR A 222 -7.10 -17.72 -14.86
N PRO A 223 -8.12 -18.29 -15.52
CA PRO A 223 -8.67 -19.58 -15.14
C PRO A 223 -7.68 -20.73 -15.41
N VAL A 224 -7.69 -21.74 -14.54
CA VAL A 224 -6.89 -22.96 -14.70
C VAL A 224 -7.83 -24.16 -14.71
N ALA A 225 -7.78 -24.97 -15.76
CA ALA A 225 -8.66 -26.13 -15.90
C ALA A 225 -8.46 -27.12 -14.74
N PRO A 226 -9.53 -27.55 -14.05
CA PRO A 226 -9.47 -28.65 -13.09
C PRO A 226 -9.03 -29.97 -13.76
N ALA A 227 -8.48 -30.90 -12.97
CA ALA A 227 -8.09 -32.21 -13.47
C ALA A 227 -9.28 -32.93 -14.13
N GLY A 228 -9.08 -33.50 -15.33
CA GLY A 228 -10.14 -34.16 -16.10
C GLY A 228 -11.00 -33.22 -16.96
N TYR A 229 -10.80 -31.90 -16.87
CA TYR A 229 -11.58 -30.90 -17.61
C TYR A 229 -10.69 -30.02 -18.50
N GLN A 230 -11.30 -29.37 -19.49
CA GLN A 230 -10.70 -28.31 -20.30
C GLN A 230 -11.56 -27.04 -20.21
N LEU A 231 -10.92 -25.87 -20.29
CA LEU A 231 -11.61 -24.58 -20.29
C LEU A 231 -12.37 -24.38 -21.59
N VAL A 232 -13.59 -23.83 -21.51
CA VAL A 232 -14.35 -23.40 -22.68
C VAL A 232 -13.80 -22.08 -23.21
N ASP A 233 -13.49 -21.12 -22.33
CA ASP A 233 -12.78 -19.89 -22.65
C ASP A 233 -11.56 -19.72 -21.71
N PRO A 234 -10.32 -19.77 -22.23
CA PRO A 234 -9.12 -19.60 -21.41
C PRO A 234 -8.77 -18.13 -21.14
N LYS A 235 -9.54 -17.15 -21.63
CA LYS A 235 -9.24 -15.73 -21.43
C LYS A 235 -9.32 -15.32 -19.95
N PRO A 236 -8.49 -14.35 -19.52
CA PRO A 236 -8.63 -13.76 -18.20
C PRO A 236 -9.99 -13.08 -18.01
N ILE A 237 -10.55 -13.21 -16.80
CA ILE A 237 -11.81 -12.61 -16.41
C ILE A 237 -11.53 -11.37 -15.55
N ALA A 238 -11.90 -10.19 -16.03
CA ALA A 238 -11.79 -8.96 -15.26
C ALA A 238 -12.73 -8.98 -14.05
N TYR A 239 -12.27 -8.49 -12.91
CA TYR A 239 -13.06 -8.39 -11.69
C TYR A 239 -12.89 -7.04 -11.00
N THR A 240 -13.90 -6.66 -10.23
CA THR A 240 -13.86 -5.61 -9.21
C THR A 240 -14.44 -6.19 -7.93
N LEU A 241 -13.68 -6.18 -6.83
CA LEU A 241 -14.17 -6.74 -5.57
C LEU A 241 -15.14 -5.80 -4.86
N ALA A 242 -16.36 -6.26 -4.58
CA ALA A 242 -17.34 -5.66 -3.68
C ALA A 242 -17.36 -6.34 -2.29
N LYS A 243 -18.02 -5.68 -1.32
CA LYS A 243 -18.11 -6.09 0.09
C LYS A 243 -18.85 -7.42 0.30
N ASP A 244 -19.88 -7.67 -0.51
CA ASP A 244 -20.76 -8.82 -0.39
C ASP A 244 -20.71 -9.68 -1.68
N THR A 245 -19.83 -10.69 -1.65
CA THR A 245 -19.65 -11.79 -2.63
C THR A 245 -19.53 -11.41 -4.11
N ASN A 246 -18.30 -11.45 -4.63
CA ASN A 246 -18.03 -11.45 -6.07
C ASN A 246 -17.91 -12.90 -6.53
N ASN A 247 -18.90 -13.40 -7.26
CA ASN A 247 -18.83 -14.73 -7.86
C ASN A 247 -18.39 -14.61 -9.30
N LEU A 248 -17.27 -15.23 -9.64
CA LEU A 248 -16.84 -15.43 -11.02
C LEU A 248 -17.26 -16.84 -11.46
N THR A 249 -17.68 -17.00 -12.71
CA THR A 249 -18.03 -18.28 -13.29
C THR A 249 -17.05 -18.63 -14.40
N VAL A 250 -16.49 -19.83 -14.33
CA VAL A 250 -15.59 -20.39 -15.36
C VAL A 250 -16.24 -21.62 -15.96
N HIS A 251 -16.45 -21.62 -17.26
CA HIS A 251 -17.07 -22.72 -17.98
C HIS A 251 -16.04 -23.78 -18.38
N VAL A 252 -16.33 -25.04 -18.08
CA VAL A 252 -15.48 -26.20 -18.39
C VAL A 252 -16.27 -27.34 -19.02
N VAL A 253 -15.56 -28.20 -19.76
CA VAL A 253 -16.10 -29.48 -20.27
C VAL A 253 -15.13 -30.63 -19.97
N PRO A 254 -15.61 -31.87 -19.80
CA PRO A 254 -14.74 -33.03 -19.62
C PRO A 254 -13.77 -33.18 -20.80
N LYS A 255 -12.52 -33.57 -20.53
CA LYS A 255 -11.58 -33.95 -21.60
C LYS A 255 -12.08 -35.25 -22.24
N THR A 256 -12.41 -35.22 -23.52
CA THR A 256 -12.66 -36.44 -24.29
C THR A 256 -11.34 -37.18 -24.47
N ALA A 257 -11.27 -38.42 -23.98
CA ALA A 257 -10.17 -39.31 -24.31
C ALA A 257 -10.13 -39.52 -25.84
N PRO A 258 -8.95 -39.67 -26.46
CA PRO A 258 -8.88 -40.15 -27.83
C PRO A 258 -9.58 -41.50 -27.88
N VAL A 259 -10.68 -41.60 -28.64
CA VAL A 259 -11.31 -42.89 -28.93
C VAL A 259 -10.35 -43.63 -29.85
N VAL A 260 -9.61 -44.58 -29.29
CA VAL A 260 -8.89 -45.59 -30.08
C VAL A 260 -9.95 -46.56 -30.58
N PRO A 261 -10.19 -46.69 -31.90
CA PRO A 261 -11.09 -47.71 -32.41
C PRO A 261 -10.46 -49.08 -32.19
N SER A 262 -11.14 -49.96 -31.46
CA SER A 262 -10.80 -51.37 -31.33
C SER A 262 -11.11 -52.09 -32.64
N GLY A 263 -10.08 -52.56 -33.34
CA GLY A 263 -10.16 -53.51 -34.46
C GLY A 263 -9.18 -54.68 -34.24
N PRO A 264 -9.49 -55.90 -34.70
CA PRO A 264 -8.94 -57.15 -34.15
C PRO A 264 -7.55 -57.53 -34.66
N SER A 265 -6.92 -58.39 -33.86
CA SER A 265 -5.65 -59.12 -34.01
C SER A 265 -5.36 -59.64 -35.42
N ASP A 266 -4.12 -59.41 -35.92
CA ASP A 266 -3.14 -60.47 -36.17
C ASP A 266 -1.77 -59.89 -36.58
N ASN A 267 -0.70 -60.55 -36.13
CA ASN A 267 0.73 -60.23 -36.37
C ASN A 267 1.35 -61.37 -37.22
N PRO A 268 2.47 -61.19 -37.97
CA PRO A 268 3.77 -60.81 -37.39
C PRO A 268 4.74 -59.92 -38.24
N VAL A 269 5.36 -58.92 -37.58
CA VAL A 269 6.81 -58.52 -37.44
C VAL A 269 7.85 -59.03 -38.49
N PRO A 270 9.00 -58.35 -38.83
CA PRO A 270 9.63 -57.08 -38.35
C PRO A 270 10.21 -56.11 -39.42
N ALA A 271 10.40 -54.81 -39.07
CA ALA A 271 11.64 -54.06 -39.37
C ALA A 271 11.70 -52.71 -38.60
N LYS A 272 12.94 -52.29 -38.32
CA LYS A 272 13.45 -51.29 -37.39
C LYS A 272 13.55 -49.88 -38.01
N GLN A 273 13.21 -48.80 -37.28
CA GLN A 273 14.05 -47.59 -37.07
C GLN A 273 13.30 -46.42 -36.40
N GLU A 274 13.98 -45.80 -35.43
CA GLU A 274 13.70 -44.49 -34.83
C GLU A 274 13.85 -43.35 -35.86
N SER A 275 12.97 -42.35 -35.82
CA SER A 275 13.34 -40.97 -35.49
C SER A 275 12.23 -39.97 -35.82
N SER A 276 12.13 -38.98 -34.94
CA SER A 276 11.22 -37.83 -34.95
C SER A 276 11.31 -36.99 -36.21
N THR A 277 10.16 -36.56 -36.74
CA THR A 277 10.07 -35.33 -37.52
C THR A 277 8.82 -34.52 -37.14
N THR A 278 9.08 -33.32 -36.65
CA THR A 278 8.14 -32.22 -36.43
C THR A 278 7.61 -31.70 -37.78
N PRO A 279 6.31 -31.39 -37.91
CA PRO A 279 5.84 -30.52 -38.99
C PRO A 279 5.65 -29.08 -38.51
N THR A 280 6.19 -28.20 -39.34
CA THR A 280 6.24 -26.75 -39.35
C THR A 280 4.84 -26.10 -39.34
N VAL A 281 4.66 -25.06 -38.52
CA VAL A 281 3.50 -24.14 -38.58
C VAL A 281 3.93 -22.84 -39.26
N PRO A 282 3.15 -22.27 -40.20
CA PRO A 282 3.54 -21.07 -40.93
C PRO A 282 3.31 -19.79 -40.12
N THR A 283 4.16 -18.80 -40.42
CA THR A 283 4.17 -17.44 -39.87
C THR A 283 2.97 -16.61 -40.36
N PRO A 284 2.41 -15.74 -39.50
CA PRO A 284 1.98 -14.42 -39.96
C PRO A 284 2.64 -13.25 -39.21
N SER A 285 2.62 -12.13 -39.90
CA SER A 285 3.43 -10.90 -39.80
C SER A 285 3.23 -10.03 -38.54
N LYS A 286 4.26 -9.20 -38.31
CA LYS A 286 4.49 -8.15 -37.29
C LYS A 286 3.37 -7.11 -37.13
N GLN A 287 3.00 -6.79 -35.88
CA GLN A 287 2.92 -5.42 -35.31
C GLN A 287 2.76 -5.45 -33.77
N PRO A 288 2.82 -4.30 -33.07
CA PRO A 288 3.87 -3.89 -32.13
C PRO A 288 3.76 -4.47 -30.71
N THR A 289 4.91 -4.81 -30.12
CA THR A 289 5.04 -5.37 -28.77
C THR A 289 4.77 -4.32 -27.68
N VAL A 290 3.58 -4.34 -27.07
CA VAL A 290 3.40 -3.81 -25.71
C VAL A 290 4.14 -4.77 -24.78
N THR A 291 5.23 -4.31 -24.17
CA THR A 291 6.03 -5.15 -23.28
C THR A 291 5.29 -5.28 -21.95
N GLU A 292 4.43 -6.30 -21.83
CA GLU A 292 3.91 -6.75 -20.54
C GLU A 292 5.10 -7.05 -19.61
N GLN A 293 5.13 -6.36 -18.48
CA GLN A 293 6.17 -6.57 -17.48
C GLN A 293 5.99 -7.97 -16.85
N PRO A 294 7.00 -8.85 -16.89
CA PRO A 294 6.85 -10.23 -16.43
C PRO A 294 6.48 -10.29 -14.95
N ALA A 295 5.50 -11.13 -14.61
CA ALA A 295 5.04 -11.39 -13.25
C ALA A 295 6.22 -11.55 -12.27
N VAL A 296 6.08 -10.93 -11.09
CA VAL A 296 7.11 -10.99 -10.04
C VAL A 296 7.01 -12.36 -9.35
N PRO A 297 8.11 -13.14 -9.27
CA PRO A 297 8.09 -14.46 -8.63
C PRO A 297 7.61 -14.41 -7.18
N ASN A 298 6.91 -15.45 -6.72
CA ASN A 298 6.37 -15.59 -5.36
C ASN A 298 7.40 -15.42 -4.22
N TYR A 299 8.67 -15.64 -4.54
CA TYR A 299 9.77 -15.57 -3.60
C TYR A 299 10.24 -14.13 -3.35
N ALA A 300 9.84 -13.20 -4.22
CA ALA A 300 10.26 -11.82 -4.17
C ALA A 300 9.61 -11.10 -2.99
N ALA A 301 10.35 -10.18 -2.39
CA ALA A 301 9.77 -9.29 -1.39
C ALA A 301 8.79 -8.33 -2.07
N VAL A 302 7.62 -8.12 -1.44
CA VAL A 302 6.60 -7.17 -1.92
C VAL A 302 7.12 -5.73 -1.87
N LYS A 303 6.60 -4.86 -2.73
CA LYS A 303 6.90 -3.42 -2.71
C LYS A 303 6.53 -2.84 -1.32
N GLY A 304 7.36 -1.96 -0.81
CA GLY A 304 7.33 -1.41 0.55
C GLY A 304 7.97 -2.29 1.62
N ALA A 305 8.20 -3.58 1.36
CA ALA A 305 8.80 -4.46 2.36
C ALA A 305 10.29 -4.17 2.56
N ALA A 306 10.73 -4.35 3.81
CA ALA A 306 12.14 -4.28 4.15
C ALA A 306 12.85 -5.61 3.86
N VAL A 307 13.97 -5.53 3.14
CA VAL A 307 14.90 -6.63 2.89
C VAL A 307 16.28 -6.30 3.47
N TYR A 308 17.09 -7.32 3.71
CA TYR A 308 18.46 -7.14 4.17
C TYR A 308 19.43 -8.06 3.42
N ALA A 309 20.66 -7.58 3.25
CA ALA A 309 21.70 -8.33 2.56
C ALA A 309 22.33 -9.39 3.48
N THR A 310 22.39 -10.64 3.01
CA THR A 310 23.03 -11.77 3.70
C THR A 310 24.47 -11.99 3.24
N LYS A 311 24.84 -11.45 2.07
CA LYS A 311 26.18 -11.46 1.46
C LYS A 311 26.58 -10.03 1.09
N GLY A 312 27.84 -9.87 0.68
CA GLY A 312 28.29 -8.60 0.13
C GLY A 312 27.55 -8.27 -1.17
N ILE A 313 27.07 -7.03 -1.30
CA ILE A 313 26.38 -6.52 -2.49
C ILE A 313 26.83 -5.09 -2.80
N TYR A 314 26.49 -4.61 -4.00
CA TYR A 314 26.59 -3.20 -4.36
C TYR A 314 25.20 -2.66 -4.67
N LEU A 315 25.01 -1.36 -4.42
CA LEU A 315 23.89 -0.59 -4.95
C LEU A 315 24.31 0.00 -6.29
N TYR A 316 23.46 -0.14 -7.31
CA TYR A 316 23.76 0.30 -8.67
C TYR A 316 22.83 1.41 -9.13
N LYS A 317 23.30 2.27 -10.05
CA LYS A 317 22.46 3.28 -10.73
C LYS A 317 21.40 2.64 -11.63
N THR A 318 21.67 1.46 -12.19
CA THR A 318 20.77 0.75 -13.12
C THR A 318 20.68 -0.75 -12.82
N ALA A 319 19.66 -1.42 -13.37
CA ALA A 319 19.38 -2.84 -13.13
C ALA A 319 20.40 -3.83 -13.76
N ASN A 320 21.29 -3.36 -14.63
CA ASN A 320 22.24 -4.19 -15.38
C ASN A 320 23.57 -4.46 -14.64
N PHE A 321 23.81 -3.78 -13.52
CA PHE A 321 24.95 -4.04 -12.62
C PHE A 321 26.35 -3.89 -13.25
N LYS A 322 26.52 -2.92 -14.15
CA LYS A 322 27.85 -2.54 -14.65
C LYS A 322 28.73 -2.01 -13.52
N ASN A 323 30.02 -2.33 -13.52
CA ASN A 323 30.97 -1.91 -12.48
C ASN A 323 31.06 -0.38 -12.34
N SER A 324 31.04 0.34 -13.47
CA SER A 324 31.03 1.81 -13.52
C SER A 324 29.77 2.45 -12.93
N GLN A 325 28.72 1.67 -12.68
CA GLN A 325 27.42 2.14 -12.18
C GLN A 325 27.23 1.86 -10.68
N ARG A 326 28.28 1.43 -9.96
CA ARG A 326 28.23 1.19 -8.52
C ARG A 326 28.12 2.53 -7.78
N ILE A 327 27.10 2.67 -6.94
CA ILE A 327 26.86 3.83 -6.06
C ILE A 327 27.49 3.62 -4.69
N ALA A 328 27.37 2.41 -4.15
CA ALA A 328 27.82 2.07 -2.81
C ALA A 328 28.12 0.57 -2.70
N LYS A 329 29.07 0.23 -1.82
CA LYS A 329 29.44 -1.14 -1.46
C LYS A 329 28.90 -1.47 -0.06
N TYR A 330 28.29 -2.64 0.06
CA TYR A 330 27.79 -3.17 1.32
C TYR A 330 28.49 -4.50 1.61
N PRO A 331 29.46 -4.54 2.55
CA PRO A 331 30.19 -5.76 2.86
C PRO A 331 29.31 -6.80 3.56
N LYS A 332 29.79 -8.05 3.57
CA LYS A 332 29.19 -9.11 4.39
C LYS A 332 29.47 -8.81 5.87
N VAL A 333 28.42 -8.72 6.69
CA VAL A 333 28.53 -8.39 8.12
C VAL A 333 27.69 -9.34 8.99
N LYS A 334 27.95 -9.30 10.30
CA LYS A 334 27.17 -10.03 11.31
C LYS A 334 25.69 -9.66 11.23
N ARG A 335 24.81 -10.60 11.56
CA ARG A 335 23.34 -10.48 11.36
C ARG A 335 22.76 -9.17 11.87
N VAL A 336 23.08 -8.80 13.11
CA VAL A 336 22.61 -7.58 13.79
C VAL A 336 23.02 -6.28 13.06
N ASN A 337 24.08 -6.32 12.26
CA ASN A 337 24.62 -5.15 11.56
C ASN A 337 24.29 -5.15 10.06
N ARG A 338 23.57 -6.16 9.54
CA ARG A 338 23.30 -6.27 8.11
C ARG A 338 22.53 -5.06 7.58
N PRO A 339 22.90 -4.53 6.40
CA PRO A 339 22.26 -3.36 5.84
C PRO A 339 20.83 -3.70 5.39
N MET A 340 19.91 -2.79 5.68
CA MET A 340 18.50 -2.88 5.34
C MET A 340 18.15 -1.95 4.18
N PHE A 341 17.18 -2.37 3.39
CA PHE A 341 16.68 -1.65 2.24
C PHE A 341 15.16 -1.79 2.18
N VAL A 342 14.45 -0.74 1.80
CA VAL A 342 13.02 -0.80 1.48
C VAL A 342 12.87 -0.96 -0.03
N VAL A 343 12.11 -1.98 -0.46
CA VAL A 343 11.79 -2.18 -1.87
C VAL A 343 10.83 -1.09 -2.32
N VAL A 344 11.25 -0.23 -3.24
CA VAL A 344 10.40 0.86 -3.76
C VAL A 344 9.84 0.56 -5.14
N ASN A 345 10.50 -0.32 -5.91
CA ASN A 345 9.98 -0.82 -7.19
C ASN A 345 10.72 -2.11 -7.61
N TYR A 346 10.27 -2.74 -8.69
CA TYR A 346 10.96 -3.84 -9.36
C TYR A 346 11.60 -3.34 -10.65
N ALA A 347 12.64 -4.05 -11.08
CA ALA A 347 13.20 -3.90 -12.41
C ALA A 347 13.74 -5.24 -12.90
N ARG A 348 14.05 -5.30 -14.19
CA ARG A 348 14.68 -6.45 -14.83
C ARG A 348 16.00 -5.96 -15.45
N SER A 349 17.03 -6.80 -15.41
CA SER A 349 18.20 -6.58 -16.27
C SER A 349 17.81 -6.80 -17.73
N THR A 350 18.69 -6.44 -18.67
CA THR A 350 18.57 -6.79 -20.10
C THR A 350 18.31 -8.28 -20.31
N ASN A 351 18.91 -9.14 -19.49
CA ASN A 351 18.73 -10.59 -19.56
C ASN A 351 17.52 -11.10 -18.72
N GLY A 352 16.54 -10.25 -18.41
CA GLY A 352 15.32 -10.63 -17.68
C GLY A 352 15.47 -10.96 -16.19
N THR A 353 16.67 -10.81 -15.60
CA THR A 353 16.89 -11.11 -14.17
C THR A 353 16.22 -10.07 -13.27
N LEU A 354 15.43 -10.53 -12.30
CA LEU A 354 14.77 -9.64 -11.34
C LEU A 354 15.77 -8.88 -10.45
N ARG A 355 15.55 -7.57 -10.35
CA ARG A 355 16.24 -6.63 -9.46
C ARG A 355 15.21 -5.88 -8.61
N TYR A 356 15.63 -5.49 -7.41
CA TYR A 356 14.86 -4.52 -6.62
C TYR A 356 15.40 -3.13 -6.87
N LYS A 357 14.52 -2.16 -7.14
CA LYS A 357 14.81 -0.76 -6.88
C LYS A 357 14.53 -0.51 -5.40
N VAL A 358 15.50 0.01 -4.68
CA VAL A 358 15.44 0.14 -3.23
C VAL A 358 15.87 1.51 -2.74
N ARG A 359 15.42 1.86 -1.53
CA ARG A 359 15.97 2.95 -0.72
C ARG A 359 16.77 2.34 0.44
N ASP A 360 17.98 2.83 0.65
CA ASP A 360 18.80 2.53 1.83
C ASP A 360 18.18 3.16 3.08
N VAL A 361 17.90 2.36 4.12
CA VAL A 361 17.30 2.80 5.40
C VAL A 361 18.25 2.63 6.60
N ASN A 362 19.55 2.61 6.34
CA ASN A 362 20.58 2.52 7.38
C ASN A 362 20.94 3.94 7.88
N HIS A 363 20.05 4.55 8.66
CA HIS A 363 20.08 5.98 9.06
C HIS A 363 21.42 6.49 9.61
N GLY A 364 22.22 5.65 10.27
CA GLY A 364 23.54 6.02 10.80
C GLY A 364 24.71 5.91 9.81
N SER A 365 24.45 5.73 8.52
CA SER A 365 25.49 5.51 7.49
C SER A 365 25.47 6.60 6.42
N LYS A 366 26.63 6.86 5.80
CA LYS A 366 26.76 7.80 4.67
C LYS A 366 25.95 7.40 3.41
N THR A 367 25.38 6.19 3.40
CA THR A 367 24.56 5.70 2.30
C THR A 367 23.06 5.81 2.60
N ALA A 368 22.66 6.26 3.79
CA ALA A 368 21.27 6.47 4.16
C ALA A 368 20.52 7.29 3.11
N GLY A 369 19.30 6.85 2.77
CA GLY A 369 18.44 7.53 1.80
C GLY A 369 18.79 7.29 0.33
N LYS A 370 19.99 6.78 0.00
CA LYS A 370 20.37 6.50 -1.39
C LYS A 370 19.40 5.53 -2.05
N VAL A 371 19.03 5.84 -3.29
CA VAL A 371 18.15 5.01 -4.11
C VAL A 371 18.95 4.38 -5.24
N GLY A 372 18.69 3.12 -5.52
CA GLY A 372 19.34 2.40 -6.62
C GLY A 372 18.84 0.98 -6.72
N TYR A 373 19.59 0.13 -7.43
CA TYR A 373 19.22 -1.23 -7.73
C TYR A 373 20.10 -2.24 -6.99
N ILE A 374 19.47 -3.25 -6.38
CA ILE A 374 20.14 -4.40 -5.75
C ILE A 374 19.57 -5.72 -6.28
N THR A 375 20.30 -6.81 -6.07
CA THR A 375 19.87 -8.14 -6.53
C THR A 375 18.60 -8.57 -5.81
N ALA A 376 17.65 -9.18 -6.53
CA ALA A 376 16.50 -9.83 -5.91
C ALA A 376 16.75 -11.31 -5.57
N ASN A 377 17.96 -11.82 -5.84
CA ASN A 377 18.31 -13.21 -5.59
C ASN A 377 18.32 -13.53 -4.08
N ARG A 378 17.52 -14.52 -3.68
CA ARG A 378 17.36 -14.96 -2.29
C ARG A 378 18.64 -15.45 -1.61
N LYS A 379 19.66 -15.84 -2.38
CA LYS A 379 20.99 -16.18 -1.85
C LYS A 379 21.74 -14.97 -1.29
N TYR A 380 21.33 -13.75 -1.65
CA TYR A 380 21.98 -12.49 -1.28
C TYR A 380 21.09 -11.55 -0.49
N VAL A 381 19.78 -11.55 -0.76
CA VAL A 381 18.83 -10.60 -0.18
C VAL A 381 17.57 -11.36 0.25
N VAL A 382 17.16 -11.16 1.51
CA VAL A 382 15.98 -11.84 2.07
C VAL A 382 15.10 -10.86 2.86
N PRO A 383 13.80 -11.16 3.07
CA PRO A 383 12.92 -10.32 3.88
C PRO A 383 13.41 -10.18 5.33
N VAL A 384 13.33 -8.96 5.86
CA VAL A 384 13.78 -8.62 7.24
C VAL A 384 12.93 -9.28 8.30
N TYR A 385 11.65 -9.47 8.06
CA TYR A 385 10.72 -10.03 9.02
C TYR A 385 10.57 -11.55 8.86
N TYR A 386 10.42 -12.26 9.98
CA TYR A 386 10.03 -13.68 9.95
C TYR A 386 8.61 -13.83 9.41
N GLN A 387 8.34 -14.95 8.72
CA GLN A 387 7.02 -15.29 8.17
C GLN A 387 6.46 -16.58 8.78
N THR A 388 7.23 -17.24 9.63
CA THR A 388 6.91 -18.56 10.19
C THR A 388 7.13 -18.54 11.69
N MET A 389 6.57 -19.52 12.39
CA MET A 389 6.88 -19.79 13.80
C MET A 389 8.28 -20.40 13.97
N PRO A 390 8.97 -20.15 15.11
CA PRO A 390 10.14 -20.95 15.48
C PRO A 390 9.75 -22.41 15.68
N LYS A 391 10.59 -23.36 15.24
CA LYS A 391 10.29 -24.81 15.33
C LYS A 391 9.96 -25.31 16.74
N ASN A 392 10.53 -24.69 17.78
CA ASN A 392 10.37 -25.11 19.17
C ASN A 392 9.65 -24.03 20.01
N ASP A 393 8.93 -23.12 19.37
CA ASP A 393 8.28 -21.97 20.01
C ASP A 393 9.23 -21.04 20.78
N LYS A 394 10.54 -21.23 20.65
CA LYS A 394 11.56 -20.41 21.31
C LYS A 394 12.22 -19.44 20.34
N MET A 395 12.42 -18.23 20.84
CA MET A 395 13.15 -17.18 20.14
C MET A 395 14.09 -16.47 21.11
N THR A 396 15.27 -16.08 20.62
CA THR A 396 16.27 -15.37 21.40
C THR A 396 16.39 -13.91 20.95
N VAL A 397 16.49 -12.99 21.91
CA VAL A 397 16.77 -11.57 21.64
C VAL A 397 18.25 -11.39 21.30
N ILE A 398 18.56 -10.80 20.14
CA ILE A 398 19.94 -10.67 19.64
C ILE A 398 20.42 -9.22 19.55
N ASN A 399 19.50 -8.24 19.64
CA ASN A 399 19.85 -6.83 19.59
C ASN A 399 20.68 -6.41 20.81
N LYS A 400 21.75 -5.61 20.61
CA LYS A 400 22.61 -5.12 21.69
C LYS A 400 21.84 -4.31 22.74
N LYS A 401 20.85 -3.52 22.31
CA LYS A 401 19.99 -2.70 23.18
C LYS A 401 18.74 -3.44 23.71
N GLY A 402 18.66 -4.76 23.52
CA GLY A 402 17.46 -5.52 23.85
C GLY A 402 16.28 -5.28 22.89
N VAL A 403 15.12 -5.82 23.23
CA VAL A 403 13.87 -5.68 22.47
C VAL A 403 12.72 -5.35 23.42
N ASN A 404 12.00 -4.28 23.10
CA ASN A 404 10.79 -3.90 23.83
C ASN A 404 9.63 -4.87 23.54
N ALA A 405 8.82 -5.10 24.56
CA ALA A 405 7.54 -5.80 24.48
C ALA A 405 6.37 -4.86 24.77
N TYR A 406 5.24 -5.14 24.13
CA TYR A 406 4.12 -4.21 23.98
C TYR A 406 2.79 -4.91 24.21
N LYS A 407 1.77 -4.16 24.65
CA LYS A 407 0.41 -4.71 24.80
C LYS A 407 -0.27 -4.98 23.46
N GLN A 408 0.01 -4.16 22.45
CA GLN A 408 -0.70 -4.18 21.17
C GLN A 408 0.22 -4.59 20.01
N VAL A 409 -0.40 -5.16 18.97
CA VAL A 409 0.29 -5.67 17.77
C VAL A 409 0.99 -4.57 16.94
N ASN A 410 0.48 -3.34 16.98
CA ASN A 410 1.11 -2.15 16.38
C ASN A 410 2.36 -1.67 17.14
N LEU A 411 2.75 -2.34 18.25
CA LEU A 411 3.86 -1.98 19.15
C LEU A 411 3.67 -0.65 19.89
N THR A 412 2.44 -0.35 20.30
CA THR A 412 2.15 0.72 21.26
C THR A 412 2.01 0.16 22.69
N HIS A 413 1.99 1.05 23.69
CA HIS A 413 1.90 0.69 25.10
C HIS A 413 3.01 -0.30 25.52
N LYS A 414 4.25 0.20 25.54
CA LYS A 414 5.42 -0.56 25.99
C LYS A 414 5.20 -1.07 27.43
N ILE A 415 5.53 -2.33 27.66
CA ILE A 415 5.42 -3.01 28.96
C ILE A 415 6.80 -3.19 29.58
N THR A 416 7.73 -3.76 28.83
CA THR A 416 9.07 -4.10 29.33
C THR A 416 10.10 -4.15 28.20
N ASN A 417 11.37 -4.33 28.55
CA ASN A 417 12.47 -4.55 27.61
C ASN A 417 13.21 -5.84 27.97
N TYR A 418 13.30 -6.75 27.02
CA TYR A 418 14.07 -8.00 27.15
C TYR A 418 15.51 -7.77 26.71
N LYS A 419 16.46 -8.11 27.58
CA LYS A 419 17.90 -7.96 27.33
C LYS A 419 18.37 -8.92 26.23
N LYS A 420 19.55 -8.64 25.65
CA LYS A 420 20.20 -9.57 24.72
C LYS A 420 20.41 -10.93 25.41
N GLY A 421 20.15 -12.01 24.68
CA GLY A 421 20.27 -13.39 25.17
C GLY A 421 19.01 -13.90 25.86
N THR A 422 18.02 -13.05 26.16
CA THR A 422 16.75 -13.51 26.72
C THR A 422 16.05 -14.44 25.74
N ARG A 423 15.69 -15.63 26.24
CA ARG A 423 14.89 -16.63 25.52
C ARG A 423 13.42 -16.44 25.86
N LEU A 424 12.59 -16.37 24.83
CA LEU A 424 11.17 -16.09 24.95
C LEU A 424 10.36 -17.21 24.29
N THR A 425 9.28 -17.62 24.97
CA THR A 425 8.29 -18.53 24.40
C THR A 425 7.27 -17.74 23.60
N VAL A 426 7.14 -18.09 22.33
CA VAL A 426 6.26 -17.47 21.36
C VAL A 426 5.04 -18.36 21.17
N LYS A 427 3.85 -17.76 21.21
CA LYS A 427 2.58 -18.46 20.99
C LYS A 427 2.14 -18.43 19.53
N LYS A 428 2.31 -17.29 18.87
CA LYS A 428 1.98 -17.13 17.44
C LYS A 428 2.77 -16.00 16.79
N ILE A 429 2.85 -16.05 15.47
CA ILE A 429 3.30 -14.93 14.64
C ILE A 429 2.09 -14.19 14.09
N VAL A 430 2.12 -12.86 14.14
CA VAL A 430 1.02 -11.99 13.68
C VAL A 430 1.56 -11.02 12.64
N LYS A 431 0.88 -10.92 11.51
CA LYS A 431 1.19 -9.95 10.45
C LYS A 431 0.58 -8.59 10.82
N HIS A 432 1.37 -7.54 10.65
CA HIS A 432 0.94 -6.15 10.81
C HIS A 432 1.53 -5.32 9.67
N ASN A 433 0.68 -4.96 8.71
CA ASN A 433 1.08 -4.36 7.43
C ASN A 433 2.15 -5.21 6.72
N LEU A 434 3.29 -4.62 6.36
CA LEU A 434 4.42 -5.30 5.69
C LEU A 434 5.43 -5.92 6.66
N THR A 435 5.06 -6.01 7.93
CA THR A 435 5.94 -6.47 9.01
C THR A 435 5.27 -7.58 9.82
N THR A 436 6.05 -8.26 10.66
CA THR A 436 5.50 -9.29 11.56
C THR A 436 5.89 -9.02 13.00
N ARG A 437 5.08 -9.56 13.90
CA ARG A 437 5.24 -9.57 15.35
C ARG A 437 5.14 -10.99 15.86
N TYR A 438 5.79 -11.25 16.98
CA TYR A 438 5.53 -12.45 17.76
C TYR A 438 4.71 -12.08 18.97
N GLN A 439 3.61 -12.79 19.17
CA GLN A 439 2.91 -12.78 20.45
C GLN A 439 3.59 -13.81 21.36
N LEU A 440 4.00 -13.37 22.53
CA LEU A 440 4.58 -14.20 23.58
C LEU A 440 3.49 -14.97 24.33
N ALA A 441 3.89 -16.00 25.08
CA ALA A 441 2.95 -16.81 25.88
C ALA A 441 2.13 -15.97 26.88
N ASN A 442 2.70 -14.88 27.39
CA ASN A 442 2.03 -13.91 28.28
C ASN A 442 1.14 -12.89 27.55
N GLY A 443 0.88 -13.06 26.26
CA GLY A 443 0.01 -12.19 25.47
C GLY A 443 0.68 -10.95 24.88
N ASN A 444 1.90 -10.61 25.30
CA ASN A 444 2.62 -9.42 24.85
C ASN A 444 3.22 -9.59 23.45
N TYR A 445 3.41 -8.48 22.74
CA TYR A 445 3.94 -8.46 21.38
C TYR A 445 5.37 -7.95 21.32
N ILE A 446 6.21 -8.61 20.53
CA ILE A 446 7.56 -8.15 20.17
C ILE A 446 7.76 -8.18 18.65
N THR A 447 8.77 -7.46 18.17
CA THR A 447 9.11 -7.40 16.74
C THR A 447 9.51 -8.77 16.17
N GLY A 448 9.07 -9.06 14.94
CA GLY A 448 9.53 -10.21 14.15
C GLY A 448 10.79 -9.93 13.30
N ASN A 449 11.48 -8.81 13.54
CA ASN A 449 12.66 -8.40 12.77
C ASN A 449 13.88 -9.30 13.06
N LYS A 450 14.39 -9.97 12.01
CA LYS A 450 15.52 -10.92 12.05
C LYS A 450 16.86 -10.33 12.47
N LYS A 451 17.00 -8.99 12.56
CA LYS A 451 18.18 -8.32 13.14
C LYS A 451 18.06 -8.12 14.65
N LEU A 452 16.85 -8.19 15.20
CA LEU A 452 16.58 -7.91 16.60
C LEU A 452 16.31 -9.18 17.40
N VAL A 453 15.76 -10.20 16.75
CA VAL A 453 15.44 -11.51 17.31
C VAL A 453 15.85 -12.64 16.35
N ILE A 454 16.02 -13.85 16.87
CA ILE A 454 16.29 -15.06 16.08
C ILE A 454 15.55 -16.28 16.62
N GLN A 455 14.94 -17.05 15.73
CA GLN A 455 14.30 -18.32 16.08
C GLN A 455 15.35 -19.33 16.57
N GLY A 456 15.10 -19.97 17.72
CA GLY A 456 16.01 -20.94 18.34
C GLY A 456 17.14 -20.31 19.17
N ASN A 457 18.23 -21.07 19.32
CA ASN A 457 19.41 -20.68 20.09
C ASN A 457 20.30 -19.72 19.26
N TYR A 458 20.88 -18.71 19.92
CA TYR A 458 21.79 -17.73 19.32
C TYR A 458 23.09 -17.60 20.08
#